data_AF-A0A643G565-F1
#
_entry.id   AF-A0A643G565-F1
#
_cell.length_a   1.000
_cell.length_b   1.000
_cell.length_c   1.000
_cell.angle_alpha   90.00
_cell.angle_beta   90.00
_cell.angle_gamma   90.00
#
_symmetry.space_group_name_H-M   'P 1'
#
loop_
_entity.id
_entity.type
_entity.pdbx_description
1 polymer ?
#
loop_
_entity_poly.entity_id
_entity_poly.type
_entity_poly.pdbx_seq_one_letter_code
_entity_poly.pdbx_strand_id
1 'polypeptide(L)'
;MNGELSCEVVGDELVIRVPVSALAKATEIMLPDLLMIDPDLVEVTDPLEWAEAVVDALTEEEEDGTTRINRMFDDAFKHASEQGAEGIEIEGA
;
A
#
# COMPACT_ATOMS: atom_id res chain seq x y z
N MET A 1 14.38 -5.36 15.98
CA MET A 1 13.89 -6.18 14.85
C MET A 1 13.41 -5.20 13.80
N ASN A 2 14.07 -5.14 12.64
CA ASN A 2 13.47 -4.50 11.48
C ASN A 2 12.40 -5.50 11.02
N GLY A 3 11.12 -5.12 11.16
CA GLY A 3 10.02 -5.98 10.72
C GLY A 3 10.09 -6.24 9.22
N GLU A 4 9.29 -7.17 8.74
CA GLU A 4 9.04 -7.37 7.31
C GLU A 4 7.66 -6.77 6.97
N LEU A 5 7.45 -6.42 5.70
CA LEU A 5 6.10 -6.14 5.20
C LEU A 5 5.26 -7.41 5.39
N SER A 6 4.12 -7.30 6.06
CA SER A 6 3.16 -8.40 6.18
C SER A 6 1.75 -7.96 5.78
N CYS A 7 0.99 -8.91 5.27
CA CYS A 7 -0.44 -8.78 4.97
C CYS A 7 -1.10 -10.09 5.40
N GLU A 8 -1.97 -10.03 6.40
CA GLU A 8 -2.56 -11.22 7.04
C GLU A 8 -3.95 -10.89 7.60
N VAL A 9 -4.77 -11.92 7.81
CA VAL A 9 -6.04 -11.79 8.54
C VAL A 9 -5.78 -12.05 10.03
N VAL A 10 -6.07 -11.06 10.87
CA VAL A 10 -5.96 -11.15 12.34
C VAL A 10 -7.35 -10.95 12.93
N GLY A 11 -7.96 -12.03 13.42
CA GLY A 11 -9.34 -11.98 13.90
C GLY A 11 -10.31 -11.75 12.74
N ASP A 12 -11.08 -10.67 12.80
CA ASP A 12 -12.02 -10.21 11.78
C ASP A 12 -11.47 -9.09 10.89
N GLU A 13 -10.17 -8.78 11.00
CA GLU A 13 -9.53 -7.69 10.27
C GLU A 13 -8.46 -8.20 9.29
N LEU A 14 -8.40 -7.59 8.10
CA LEU A 14 -7.21 -7.68 7.24
C LEU A 14 -6.22 -6.60 7.69
N VAL A 15 -5.01 -7.03 8.08
CA VAL A 15 -3.98 -6.14 8.62
C VAL A 15 -2.78 -6.11 7.68
N ILE A 16 -2.42 -4.92 7.21
CA ILE A 16 -1.18 -4.66 6.49
C ILE A 16 -0.21 -3.97 7.44
N ARG A 17 0.93 -4.59 7.73
CA ARG A 17 1.98 -4.00 8.57
C ARG A 17 3.17 -3.65 7.70
N VAL A 18 3.51 -2.36 7.66
CA VAL A 18 4.72 -1.86 7.00
C VAL A 18 5.65 -1.30 8.08
N PRO A 19 6.87 -1.84 8.24
CA PRO A 19 7.87 -1.22 9.09
C PRO A 19 8.22 0.17 8.57
N VAL A 20 8.18 1.19 9.44
CA VAL A 20 8.50 2.58 9.07
C VAL A 20 9.88 2.69 8.40
N SER A 21 10.87 1.94 8.88
CA SER A 21 12.21 1.89 8.27
C SER A 21 12.21 1.30 6.86
N ALA A 22 11.35 0.32 6.60
CA ALA A 22 11.22 -0.30 5.27
C ALA A 22 10.50 0.65 4.31
N LEU A 23 9.47 1.35 4.78
CA LEU A 23 8.79 2.39 4.00
C LEU A 23 9.76 3.51 3.59
N ALA A 24 10.49 4.06 4.57
CA ALA A 24 11.49 5.10 4.31
C ALA A 24 12.53 4.63 3.28
N LYS A 25 13.04 3.39 3.42
CA LYS A 25 14.01 2.87 2.47
C LYS A 25 13.42 2.64 1.08
N ALA A 26 12.19 2.16 1.00
CA ALA A 26 11.49 1.99 -0.27
C ALA A 26 11.30 3.35 -0.97
N THR A 27 11.01 4.42 -0.23
CA THR A 27 10.93 5.78 -0.78
C THR A 27 12.26 6.25 -1.36
N GLU A 28 13.37 6.12 -0.63
CA GLU A 28 14.69 6.51 -1.15
C GLU A 28 15.09 5.74 -2.41
N ILE A 29 14.62 4.50 -2.55
CA ILE A 29 14.92 3.67 -3.73
C ILE A 29 14.00 4.04 -4.90
N MET A 30 12.69 4.14 -4.65
CA MET A 30 11.69 4.21 -5.73
C MET A 30 11.33 5.64 -6.14
N LEU A 31 11.36 6.59 -5.22
CA LEU A 31 10.95 7.97 -5.51
C LEU A 31 11.84 8.66 -6.56
N PRO A 32 13.17 8.47 -6.59
CA PRO A 32 14.00 9.02 -7.66
C PRO A 32 13.55 8.58 -9.05
N ASP A 33 13.26 7.29 -9.23
CA ASP A 33 12.77 6.74 -10.49
C ASP A 33 11.39 7.32 -10.87
N LEU A 34 10.47 7.40 -9.89
CA LEU A 34 9.13 7.96 -10.09
C LEU A 34 9.16 9.46 -10.48
N LEU A 35 10.11 10.22 -9.93
CA LEU A 35 10.28 11.65 -10.21
C LEU A 35 11.27 11.93 -11.34
N MET A 36 11.93 10.90 -11.88
CA MET A 36 13.00 11.00 -12.88
C MET A 36 14.15 11.94 -12.44
N ILE A 37 14.61 11.79 -11.20
CA ILE A 37 15.73 12.56 -10.60
C ILE A 37 16.88 11.65 -10.19
N ASP A 38 18.03 12.24 -9.85
CA ASP A 38 19.21 11.51 -9.39
C ASP A 38 18.92 10.82 -8.03
N PRO A 39 19.23 9.50 -7.89
CA PRO A 39 18.99 8.77 -6.65
C PRO A 39 19.70 9.33 -5.43
N ASP A 40 20.82 10.03 -5.59
CA ASP A 40 21.56 10.61 -4.47
C ASP A 40 20.88 11.89 -3.91
N LEU A 41 19.76 12.34 -4.50
CA LEU A 41 19.02 13.54 -4.09
C LEU A 41 17.83 13.26 -3.17
N VAL A 42 17.48 11.99 -2.92
CA VAL A 42 16.35 11.63 -2.05
C VAL A 42 16.85 10.97 -0.78
N GLU A 43 16.56 11.60 0.36
CA GLU A 43 16.83 11.08 1.69
C GLU A 43 15.60 11.30 2.57
N VAL A 44 15.14 10.25 3.27
CA VAL A 44 14.06 10.38 4.24
C VAL A 44 14.65 10.76 5.60
N THR A 45 14.53 12.03 5.97
CA THR A 45 15.18 12.59 7.18
C THR A 45 14.37 12.38 8.46
N ASP A 46 13.04 12.32 8.36
CA ASP A 46 12.14 11.89 9.43
C ASP A 46 11.24 10.75 8.92
N PRO A 47 11.58 9.48 9.22
CA PRO A 47 10.81 8.34 8.76
C PRO A 47 9.37 8.30 9.28
N LEU A 48 9.11 8.83 10.48
CA LEU A 48 7.77 8.76 11.08
C LEU A 48 6.86 9.82 10.46
N GLU A 49 7.34 11.06 10.36
CA GLU A 49 6.59 12.14 9.70
C GLU A 49 6.29 11.79 8.24
N TRP A 50 7.26 11.18 7.53
CA TRP A 50 7.03 10.68 6.18
C TRP A 50 6.00 9.55 6.13
N ALA A 51 6.02 8.62 7.08
CA ALA A 51 5.03 7.56 7.15
C ALA A 51 3.62 8.09 7.39
N GLU A 52 3.46 9.11 8.24
CA GLU A 52 2.18 9.79 8.47
C GLU A 52 1.66 10.44 7.18
N ALA A 53 2.52 11.16 6.45
CA ALA A 53 2.15 11.75 5.15
C ALA A 53 1.74 10.69 4.11
N VAL A 54 2.39 9.53 4.10
CA VAL A 54 2.00 8.40 3.23
C VAL A 54 0.65 7.83 3.64
N VAL A 55 0.37 7.71 4.94
CA VAL A 55 -0.96 7.25 5.43
C VAL A 55 -2.04 8.23 5.01
N ASP A 56 -1.80 9.53 5.15
CA ASP A 56 -2.74 10.57 4.71
C ASP A 56 -2.99 10.43 3.20
N ALA A 57 -1.94 10.32 2.38
CA ALA A 57 -2.10 10.15 0.93
C ALA A 57 -2.84 8.85 0.55
N LEU A 58 -2.63 7.75 1.30
CA LEU A 58 -3.31 6.47 1.07
C LEU A 58 -4.80 6.53 1.39
N THR A 59 -5.17 7.31 2.39
CA THR A 59 -6.53 7.41 2.93
C THR A 59 -7.29 8.65 2.44
N GLU A 60 -6.62 9.55 1.73
CA GLU A 60 -7.24 10.71 1.08
C GLU A 60 -8.32 10.25 0.07
N GLU A 61 -9.52 10.79 0.26
CA GLU A 61 -10.68 10.53 -0.57
C GLU A 61 -10.64 11.43 -1.81
N GLU A 62 -10.79 10.82 -2.98
CA GLU A 62 -10.83 11.51 -4.27
C GLU A 62 -12.26 11.99 -4.59
N GLU A 63 -12.45 12.76 -5.67
CA GLU A 63 -13.77 13.31 -6.03
C GLU A 63 -14.86 12.24 -6.23
N ASP A 64 -14.47 11.01 -6.56
CA ASP A 64 -15.35 9.86 -6.75
C ASP A 64 -15.69 9.11 -5.45
N GLY A 65 -15.17 9.57 -4.30
CA GLY A 65 -15.36 8.94 -3.00
C GLY A 65 -14.43 7.75 -2.74
N THR A 66 -13.46 7.47 -3.62
CA THR A 66 -12.50 6.36 -3.44
C THR A 66 -11.17 6.84 -2.89
N THR A 67 -10.48 5.96 -2.17
CA THR A 67 -9.11 6.16 -1.71
C THR A 67 -8.14 5.26 -2.49
N ARG A 68 -6.82 5.47 -2.32
CA ARG A 68 -5.80 4.56 -2.89
C ARG A 68 -5.91 3.15 -2.32
N ILE A 69 -6.35 3.02 -1.07
CA ILE A 69 -6.63 1.71 -0.46
C ILE A 69 -7.78 1.01 -1.16
N ASN A 70 -8.88 1.71 -1.49
CA ASN A 70 -9.99 1.11 -2.23
C ASN A 70 -9.52 0.55 -3.57
N ARG A 71 -8.73 1.32 -4.32
CA ARG A 71 -8.21 0.90 -5.63
C ARG A 71 -7.24 -0.27 -5.53
N MET A 72 -6.41 -0.32 -4.48
CA MET A 72 -5.56 -1.48 -4.18
C MET A 72 -6.41 -2.73 -3.97
N PHE A 73 -7.53 -2.63 -3.25
CA PHE A 73 -8.44 -3.75 -3.05
C PHE A 73 -9.19 -4.14 -4.32
N ASP A 74 -9.62 -3.18 -5.15
CA ASP A 74 -10.29 -3.49 -6.43
C ASP A 74 -9.41 -4.39 -7.32
N ASP A 75 -8.12 -4.08 -7.42
CA ASP A 75 -7.16 -4.90 -8.16
C ASP A 75 -6.96 -6.28 -7.52
N ALA A 76 -6.83 -6.33 -6.19
CA ALA A 76 -6.68 -7.57 -5.45
C ALA A 76 -7.90 -8.49 -5.58
N PHE A 77 -9.12 -7.94 -5.52
CA PHE A 77 -10.37 -8.68 -5.68
C PHE A 77 -10.50 -9.25 -7.08
N LYS A 78 -10.22 -8.43 -8.10
CA LYS A 78 -10.23 -8.87 -9.49
C LYS A 78 -9.24 -10.01 -9.69
N HIS A 79 -8.00 -9.85 -9.24
CA HIS A 79 -6.98 -10.89 -9.37
C HIS A 79 -7.38 -12.19 -8.64
N ALA A 80 -7.84 -12.09 -7.38
CA ALA A 80 -8.28 -13.26 -6.61
C ALA A 80 -9.44 -14.00 -7.28
N SER A 81 -10.43 -13.26 -7.79
CA SER A 81 -11.55 -13.84 -8.54
C SER A 81 -11.10 -14.52 -9.83
N GLU A 82 -10.19 -13.91 -10.60
CA GLU A 82 -9.64 -14.48 -11.83
C GLU A 82 -8.84 -15.77 -11.57
N GLN A 83 -8.24 -15.91 -10.39
CA GLN A 83 -7.56 -17.14 -9.96
C GLN A 83 -8.53 -18.20 -9.38
N GLY A 84 -9.84 -17.93 -9.37
CA GLY A 84 -10.84 -18.86 -8.87
C GLY A 84 -10.83 -19.02 -7.35
N ALA A 85 -10.53 -17.95 -6.60
CA ALA A 85 -10.60 -17.96 -5.15
C ALA A 85 -12.00 -18.34 -4.65
N GLU A 86 -12.05 -19.17 -3.60
CA GLU A 86 -13.28 -19.59 -2.94
C GLU A 86 -13.77 -18.52 -1.93
N GLY A 87 -15.04 -18.59 -1.54
CA GLY A 87 -15.64 -17.67 -0.56
C GLY A 87 -16.41 -16.48 -1.16
N ILE A 88 -16.56 -16.45 -2.48
CA ILE A 88 -17.44 -15.53 -3.22
C ILE A 88 -18.43 -16.34 -4.06
N GLU A 89 -19.64 -15.81 -4.25
CA GLU A 89 -20.62 -16.29 -5.23
C GLU A 89 -20.87 -15.16 -6.23
N ILE A 90 -20.75 -15.46 -7.52
CA ILE A 90 -21.06 -14.50 -8.59
C ILE A 90 -22.34 -14.99 -9.26
N GLU A 91 -23.48 -14.40 -8.87
CA GLU A 91 -24.75 -14.71 -9.52
C GLU A 91 -24.74 -14.20 -10.97
N GLY A 92 -24.97 -15.12 -11.92
CA GLY A 92 -25.14 -14.78 -13.34
C GLY A 92 -23.87 -14.64 -14.17
N ALA A 93 -22.71 -15.10 -13.67
CA ALA A 93 -21.50 -15.32 -14.49
C ALA A 93 -21.56 -16.62 -15.31
#